data_AF-A0A1I1XW52-F1
#
_entry.id   AF-A0A1I1XW52-F1
#
_cell.length_a   1.000
_cell.length_b   1.000
_cell.length_c   1.000
_cell.angle_alpha   90.00
_cell.angle_beta   90.00
_cell.angle_gamma   90.00
#
_symmetry.space_group_name_H-M   'P 1'
#
loop_
_entity.id
_entity.type
_entity.pdbx_description
1 polymer ?
#
loop_
_entity_poly.entity_id
_entity_poly.type
_entity_poly.pdbx_seq_one_letter_code
_entity_poly.pdbx_strand_id
1 'polypeptide(L)' 'MAMTWRRYDLQRMRWRLINYPHLAEPDVLPAALDWLDGEIAAMKKAATDPTP' A
#
# COMPACT_ATOMS: atom_id res chain seq x y z
N MET A 1 12.98 3.72 12.49
CA MET A 1 12.24 4.95 12.09
C MET A 1 11.79 4.98 10.61
N ALA A 2 12.41 4.25 9.67
CA ALA A 2 12.09 4.34 8.23
C ALA A 2 10.78 3.62 7.80
N MET A 3 10.40 2.53 8.48
CA MET A 3 9.23 1.71 8.11
C MET A 3 7.89 2.45 8.22
N THR A 4 7.76 3.41 9.13
CA THR A 4 6.50 4.13 9.34
C THR A 4 6.17 5.04 8.16
N TRP A 5 7.15 5.75 7.61
CA TRP A 5 6.96 6.66 6.48
C TRP A 5 6.58 5.91 5.21
N ARG A 6 7.21 4.76 4.95
CA ARG A 6 6.89 3.93 3.79
C ARG A 6 5.45 3.43 3.83
N ARG A 7 4.95 3.02 5.00
CA ARG A 7 3.55 2.60 5.15
C ARG A 7 2.57 3.73 4.83
N TYR A 8 2.81 4.94 5.32
CA TYR A 8 1.94 6.08 5.02
C TYR A 8 1.95 6.45 3.53
N ASP A 9 3.10 6.33 2.87
CA ASP A 9 3.22 6.55 1.43
C ASP A 9 2.37 5.55 0.62
N LEU A 10 2.46 4.25 0.94
CA LEU A 10 1.63 3.21 0.32
C LEU A 10 0.14 3.44 0.57
N GLN A 11 -0.25 3.82 1.79
CA GLN A 11 -1.65 4.15 2.11
C GLN A 11 -2.14 5.36 1.32
N ARG A 12 -1.30 6.37 1.13
CA ARG A 12 -1.61 7.56 0.33
C ARG A 12 -1.77 7.20 -1.15
N MET A 13 -0.90 6.36 -1.69
CA MET A 13 -1.00 5.86 -3.06
C MET A 13 -2.31 5.10 -3.27
N ARG A 14 -2.65 4.18 -2.35
CA ARG A 14 -3.91 3.44 -2.38
C ARG A 14 -5.12 4.35 -2.33
N TRP A 15 -5.14 5.32 -1.41
CA TRP A 15 -6.21 6.30 -1.31
C TRP A 15 -6.38 7.09 -2.60
N ARG A 16 -5.27 7.51 -3.22
CA ARG A 16 -5.31 8.25 -4.49
C ARG A 16 -5.93 7.42 -5.62
N LEU A 17 -5.56 6.14 -5.73
CA LEU A 17 -6.11 5.25 -6.76
C LEU A 17 -7.61 4.99 -6.57
N ILE A 18 -8.09 4.90 -5.32
CA ILE A 18 -9.52 4.71 -5.03
C ILE A 18 -10.34 5.97 -5.34
N ASN A 19 -9.83 7.15 -5.00
CA ASN A 19 -10.58 8.41 -5.16
C ASN A 19 -10.42 9.03 -6.56
N TYR A 20 -9.33 8.71 -7.25
CA TYR A 20 -9.01 9.22 -8.58
C TYR A 20 -8.62 8.08 -9.54
N PRO A 21 -9.52 7.09 -9.77
CA PRO A 21 -9.21 5.92 -10.58
C PRO A 21 -8.91 6.28 -12.05
N HIS A 22 -9.45 7.41 -12.53
CA HIS A 22 -9.19 7.94 -13.87
C HIS A 22 -7.74 8.42 -14.09
N LEU A 23 -6.94 8.55 -13.03
CA LEU A 23 -5.52 8.89 -13.13
C LEU A 23 -4.63 7.66 -13.38
N ALA A 24 -5.22 6.46 -13.35
CA ALA A 24 -4.54 5.20 -13.60
C ALA A 24 -5.14 4.50 -14.82
N GLU A 25 -4.36 3.63 -15.44
CA GLU A 25 -4.86 2.73 -16.47
C GLU A 25 -5.89 1.75 -15.85
N PRO A 26 -7.12 1.64 -16.41
CA PRO A 26 -8.18 0.82 -15.81
C PRO A 26 -7.80 -0.66 -15.66
N ASP A 27 -7.03 -1.19 -16.61
CA ASP A 27 -6.66 -2.62 -16.65
C ASP A 27 -5.65 -2.99 -15.56
N VAL A 28 -4.82 -2.04 -15.12
CA VAL A 28 -3.81 -2.27 -14.08
C VAL A 28 -4.29 -1.84 -12.69
N LEU A 29 -5.35 -1.04 -12.60
CA LEU A 29 -5.86 -0.52 -11.34
C LEU A 29 -6.21 -1.63 -10.33
N PRO A 30 -6.89 -2.74 -10.70
CA PRO A 30 -7.15 -3.84 -9.77
C PRO A 30 -5.87 -4.48 -9.23
N ALA A 31 -4.90 -4.76 -10.11
CA ALA A 31 -3.63 -5.37 -9.73
C ALA A 31 -2.79 -4.42 -8.85
N ALA A 32 -2.80 -3.12 -9.13
CA ALA A 32 -2.10 -2.11 -8.34
C ALA A 32 -2.69 -2.00 -6.93
N LEU A 33 -4.02 -2.02 -6.78
CA LEU A 33 -4.68 -1.99 -5.49
C LEU A 33 -4.39 -3.25 -4.66
N ASP A 34 -4.43 -4.43 -5.29
CA ASP A 34 -4.14 -5.70 -4.63
C ASP A 34 -2.68 -5.75 -4.13
N TRP A 35 -1.73 -5.33 -4.97
CA TRP A 35 -0.33 -5.22 -4.59
C TRP A 35 -0.12 -4.25 -3.41
N LEU A 36 -0.74 -3.07 -3.44
CA LEU A 36 -0.65 -2.09 -2.35
C LEU A 36 -1.22 -2.65 -1.03
N ASP A 37 -2.34 -3.38 -1.10
CA ASP A 37 -2.92 -4.02 0.07
C ASP A 37 -2.00 -5.12 0.65
N GLY A 38 -1.35 -5.90 -0.21
CA GLY A 38 -0.33 -6.87 0.18
C GLY A 38 0.87 -6.24 0.90
N GLU A 39 1.46 -5.19 0.33
CA GLU A 39 2.61 -4.50 0.92
C GLU A 39 2.28 -3.86 2.27
N ILE A 40 1.12 -3.21 2.38
CA ILE A 40 0.65 -2.61 3.64
C ILE A 40 0.44 -3.69 4.70
N ALA A 41 -0.12 -4.84 4.32
CA ALA A 41 -0.33 -5.97 5.23
C ALA A 41 1.00 -6.61 5.69
N ALA A 42 1.96 -6.78 4.79
CA ALA A 42 3.30 -7.27 5.11
C ALA A 42 4.01 -6.35 6.11
N MET A 43 3.90 -5.03 5.94
CA MET A 43 4.46 -4.06 6.88
C MET A 43 3.76 -4.05 8.23
N LYS A 44 2.44 -4.32 8.28
CA LYS A 44 1.74 -4.53 9.55
C LYS A 44 2.32 -5.74 10.28
N LYS A 45 2.46 -6.89 9.62
CA LYS A 45 3.03 -8.11 10.22
C LYS A 45 4.43 -7.87 10.77
N ALA A 46 5.33 -7.28 9.98
CA ALA A 46 6.69 -6.94 10.41
C ALA A 46 6.77 -5.98 11.62
N ALA A 47 5.77 -5.11 11.82
CA ALA A 47 5.72 -4.22 12.97
C ALA A 47 5.19 -4.91 14.25
N THR A 48 4.40 -5.98 14.10
CA THR A 48 3.79 -6.73 15.22
C THR A 48 4.63 -7.92 15.69
N ASP A 49 5.58 -8.39 14.88
CA ASP A 49 6.45 -9.52 15.22
C ASP A 49 7.93 -9.08 15.26
N PRO A 50 8.40 -8.50 16.37
CA PRO A 50 9.79 -8.14 16.57
C PRO A 50 10.55 -9.33 17.17
N THR A 51 10.66 -10.44 16.44
CA THR A 51 11.42 -11.61 16.91
C THR A 51 12.60 -11.88 15.96
N PRO A 52 13.84 -12.00 16.47
CA PRO A 52 15.11 -11.95 15.70
C PRO A 52 15.37 -13.13 14.76
#